data_AF-A0A2A6LWR1-F1
#
_entry.id   AF-A0A2A6LWR1-F1
#
_cell.length_a   1.000
_cell.length_b   1.000
_cell.length_c   1.000
_cell.angle_alpha   90.00
_cell.angle_beta   90.00
_cell.angle_gamma   90.00
#
_symmetry.space_group_name_H-M   'P 1'
#
loop_
_entity.id
_entity.type
_entity.pdbx_description
1 polymer ?
#
loop_
_entity_poly.entity_id
_entity_poly.type
_entity_poly.pdbx_seq_one_letter_code
_entity_poly.pdbx_strand_id
1 'polypeptide(L)'
;MSPEDFAIGIDVGGTNMRAARISPSGEILRKLSIAVSRDPAVAFGLIKDLIRDMGGAGARAIGIGIPGRVDGWTGEIISGGFLDLSGVDLKQQIANTFGRPTLVANDCSMALIGESRRGAAKGLRNAVMMTIGTGIGGAVMESGQIVNGRRCAGQLGHLVVNLGGHPCPCGQRGCIETESSGTSLRRHLNEAGYGHEVRFEHVLQNAESSDERAIGVMRAWAGPLRAAINTLSAAFDPDVVVLGGGMGEAAIRSLDFLPALQTWYQVDVRLAELGDDAGVIGSGLAALDLAADLGRGVGKRLVMVNGVPASGKSGLARSLSEKTGWPVLALDTVKNPFLELIEGVDRTFNRILGRASYKSIFSIIKEAPVGSTFIVDAWFGFQPIDVLREHVEMAGVTKLVELWCHAPPEVVGERYESRSGQRLPGHPGLAYVPELIKLARKAEPCRLGPVLDVDTTSPIDADKILTWATDTFE
;
A
#
# COMPACT_ATOMS: atom_id res chain seq x y z
N MET A 1 -12.23 -14.99 8.87
CA MET A 1 -11.93 -14.34 10.16
C MET A 1 -13.10 -14.57 11.09
N SER A 2 -12.84 -14.80 12.38
CA SER A 2 -13.89 -15.02 13.37
C SER A 2 -14.53 -13.68 13.77
N PRO A 3 -15.79 -13.64 14.21
CA PRO A 3 -16.45 -12.43 14.74
C PRO A 3 -15.76 -11.84 15.97
N GLU A 4 -14.86 -12.58 16.62
CA GLU A 4 -14.11 -12.16 17.81
C GLU A 4 -12.78 -11.44 17.46
N ASP A 5 -12.38 -11.43 16.19
CA ASP A 5 -11.16 -10.79 15.74
C ASP A 5 -11.33 -9.26 15.69
N PHE A 6 -10.54 -8.52 16.45
CA PHE A 6 -10.56 -7.04 16.43
C PHE A 6 -9.15 -6.44 16.42
N ALA A 7 -9.03 -5.22 15.92
CA ALA A 7 -7.88 -4.35 16.16
C ALA A 7 -8.25 -3.20 17.07
N ILE A 8 -7.25 -2.53 17.64
CA ILE A 8 -7.44 -1.27 18.35
C ILE A 8 -6.99 -0.14 17.46
N GLY A 9 -7.87 0.80 17.15
CA GLY A 9 -7.53 2.05 16.49
C GLY A 9 -7.49 3.19 17.50
N ILE A 10 -6.44 4.00 17.48
CA ILE A 10 -6.26 5.20 18.29
C ILE A 10 -6.17 6.42 17.38
N ASP A 11 -6.90 7.46 17.73
CA ASP A 11 -6.85 8.77 17.08
C ASP A 11 -6.44 9.82 18.12
N VAL A 12 -5.30 10.48 17.90
CA VAL A 12 -4.80 11.54 18.77
C VAL A 12 -5.16 12.90 18.18
N GLY A 13 -6.34 13.41 18.50
CA GLY A 13 -6.80 14.73 18.06
C GLY A 13 -6.32 15.88 18.97
N GLY A 14 -6.55 17.12 18.52
CA GLY A 14 -6.16 18.36 19.22
C GLY A 14 -6.72 18.54 20.64
N THR A 15 -7.90 17.98 20.90
CA THR A 15 -8.62 18.13 22.17
C THR A 15 -8.79 16.79 22.89
N ASN A 16 -9.06 15.74 22.12
CA ASN A 16 -9.39 14.43 22.63
C ASN A 16 -8.52 13.36 21.97
N MET A 17 -8.14 12.37 22.77
CA MET A 17 -7.61 11.10 22.30
C MET A 17 -8.73 10.07 22.34
N ARG A 18 -8.97 9.40 21.23
CA ARG A 18 -10.01 8.38 21.09
C ARG A 18 -9.37 7.03 20.86
N ALA A 19 -9.95 5.99 21.42
CA ALA A 19 -9.61 4.61 21.13
C ALA A 19 -10.87 3.82 20.79
N ALA A 20 -10.78 2.90 19.84
CA ALA A 20 -11.87 2.01 19.51
C ALA A 20 -11.39 0.59 19.23
N ARG A 21 -12.20 -0.41 19.60
CA ARG A 21 -12.10 -1.76 19.05
C ARG A 21 -12.80 -1.78 17.70
N ILE A 22 -12.06 -2.16 16.67
CA ILE A 22 -12.53 -2.16 15.28
C ILE A 22 -12.57 -3.60 14.78
N SER A 23 -13.73 -4.01 14.26
CA SER A 23 -13.90 -5.31 13.60
C SER A 23 -13.24 -5.33 12.21
N PRO A 24 -13.11 -6.49 11.54
CA PRO A 24 -12.55 -6.57 10.20
C PRO A 24 -13.43 -5.90 9.12
N SER A 25 -14.72 -5.71 9.41
CA SER A 25 -15.63 -4.93 8.55
C SER A 25 -15.55 -3.42 8.81
N GLY A 26 -14.74 -2.96 9.77
CA GLY A 26 -14.62 -1.56 10.16
C GLY A 26 -15.70 -1.09 11.13
N GLU A 27 -16.41 -2.00 11.81
CA GLU A 27 -17.41 -1.66 12.82
C GLU A 27 -16.75 -1.35 14.17
N ILE A 28 -17.24 -0.32 14.87
CA ILE A 28 -16.82 0.03 16.22
C ILE A 28 -17.53 -0.88 17.22
N LEU A 29 -16.78 -1.79 17.85
CA LEU A 29 -17.28 -2.72 18.86
C LEU A 29 -17.29 -2.10 20.26
N ARG A 30 -16.37 -1.17 20.51
CA ARG A 30 -16.25 -0.39 21.76
C ARG A 30 -15.47 0.87 21.48
N LYS A 31 -15.83 1.99 22.11
CA LYS A 31 -15.14 3.28 21.98
C LYS A 31 -14.90 3.93 23.35
N LEU A 32 -13.78 4.60 23.50
CA LEU A 32 -13.42 5.45 24.64
C LEU A 32 -12.86 6.77 24.12
N SER A 33 -13.06 7.84 24.87
CA SER A 33 -12.52 9.17 24.58
C SER A 33 -12.07 9.81 25.88
N ILE A 34 -10.88 10.39 25.87
CA ILE A 34 -10.30 11.13 26.99
C ILE A 34 -9.72 12.45 26.50
N ALA A 35 -9.58 13.42 27.40
CA ALA A 35 -8.88 14.67 27.09
C ALA A 35 -7.40 14.41 26.81
N VAL A 36 -6.84 15.07 25.81
CA VAL A 36 -5.42 14.95 25.47
C VAL A 36 -4.55 15.79 26.43
N SER A 37 -3.38 15.27 26.80
CA SER A 37 -2.33 16.05 27.46
C SER A 37 -1.34 16.58 26.42
N ARG A 38 -0.84 17.80 26.61
CA ARG A 38 0.27 18.35 25.80
C ARG A 38 1.64 17.87 26.27
N ASP A 39 1.72 17.28 27.45
CA ASP A 39 2.94 16.66 27.95
C ASP A 39 3.18 15.32 27.22
N PRO A 40 4.32 15.16 26.50
CA PRO A 40 4.61 13.95 25.73
C PRO A 40 4.64 12.65 26.56
N ALA A 41 5.18 12.70 27.78
CA ALA A 41 5.29 11.53 28.64
C ALA A 41 3.92 11.12 29.18
N VAL A 42 3.09 12.10 29.56
CA VAL A 42 1.70 11.86 29.98
C VAL A 42 0.88 11.32 28.81
N ALA A 43 0.97 11.93 27.63
CA ALA A 43 0.24 11.47 26.45
C ALA A 43 0.61 10.04 26.05
N PHE A 44 1.90 9.69 26.12
CA PHE A 44 2.35 8.32 25.89
C PHE A 44 1.81 7.33 26.94
N GLY A 45 1.74 7.73 28.21
CA GLY A 45 1.08 6.96 29.27
C GLY A 45 -0.39 6.70 28.95
N LEU A 46 -1.12 7.75 28.57
CA LEU A 46 -2.53 7.68 28.21
C LEU A 46 -2.78 6.76 27.01
N ILE A 47 -1.92 6.77 25.98
CA ILE A 47 -2.01 5.83 24.86
C ILE A 47 -1.93 4.38 25.36
N LYS A 48 -0.95 4.06 26.22
CA LYS A 48 -0.82 2.71 26.78
C LYS A 48 -2.03 2.31 27.61
N ASP A 49 -2.56 3.23 28.41
CA ASP A 49 -3.70 2.95 29.27
C ASP A 49 -4.97 2.72 28.44
N LEU A 50 -5.22 3.53 27.40
CA LEU A 50 -6.31 3.29 26.45
C LEU A 50 -6.19 1.91 25.76
N ILE A 51 -4.99 1.52 25.31
CA ILE A 51 -4.77 0.21 24.69
C ILE A 51 -5.06 -0.90 25.70
N ARG A 52 -4.60 -0.75 26.95
CA ARG A 52 -4.83 -1.73 28.01
C ARG A 52 -6.32 -1.86 28.34
N ASP A 53 -7.01 -0.74 28.50
CA ASP A 53 -8.45 -0.70 28.78
C ASP A 53 -9.25 -1.31 27.65
N MET A 54 -8.80 -1.13 26.40
CA MET A 54 -9.35 -1.79 25.22
C MET A 54 -8.92 -3.26 25.06
N GLY A 55 -8.17 -3.83 25.99
CA GLY A 55 -7.76 -5.24 25.96
C GLY A 55 -6.72 -5.54 24.88
N GLY A 56 -5.74 -4.66 24.68
CA GLY A 56 -4.75 -4.76 23.61
C GLY A 56 -3.93 -6.06 23.58
N ALA A 57 -3.80 -6.75 24.71
CA ALA A 57 -3.20 -8.09 24.74
C ALA A 57 -4.00 -9.11 23.91
N GLY A 58 -5.31 -8.92 23.70
CA GLY A 58 -6.17 -9.78 22.89
C GLY A 58 -6.43 -9.26 21.47
N ALA A 59 -5.98 -8.04 21.13
CA ALA A 59 -6.18 -7.47 19.80
C ALA A 59 -5.28 -8.18 18.77
N ARG A 60 -5.69 -8.24 17.50
CA ARG A 60 -4.82 -8.72 16.42
C ARG A 60 -3.67 -7.76 16.12
N ALA A 61 -3.97 -6.48 16.15
CA ALA A 61 -3.03 -5.40 15.89
C ALA A 61 -3.52 -4.09 16.52
N ILE A 62 -2.61 -3.11 16.58
CA ILE A 62 -2.87 -1.77 17.12
C ILE A 62 -2.46 -0.75 16.06
N GLY A 63 -3.35 0.18 15.74
CA GLY A 63 -3.08 1.31 14.86
C GLY A 63 -3.22 2.62 15.60
N ILE A 64 -2.31 3.56 15.35
CA ILE A 64 -2.27 4.85 16.03
C ILE A 64 -2.11 5.97 14.99
N GLY A 65 -3.13 6.82 14.86
CA GLY A 65 -3.08 8.09 14.15
C GLY A 65 -2.52 9.19 15.05
N ILE A 66 -1.42 9.81 14.63
CA ILE A 66 -0.71 10.87 15.36
C ILE A 66 -0.73 12.16 14.53
N PRO A 67 -0.93 13.33 15.15
CA PRO A 67 -0.89 14.61 14.47
C PRO A 67 0.55 14.98 14.13
N GLY A 68 0.75 15.61 12.98
CA GLY A 68 2.07 16.03 12.50
C GLY A 68 2.67 15.07 11.47
N ARG A 69 4.00 15.12 11.33
CA ARG A 69 4.73 14.40 10.28
C ARG A 69 5.21 13.06 10.80
N VAL A 70 4.63 11.99 10.26
CA VAL A 70 5.05 10.62 10.49
C VAL A 70 5.61 10.06 9.19
N ASP A 71 6.76 9.39 9.25
CA ASP A 71 7.28 8.63 8.13
C ASP A 71 6.35 7.46 7.82
N GLY A 72 5.67 7.50 6.69
CA GLY A 72 4.70 6.49 6.27
C GLY A 72 5.30 5.11 5.96
N TRP A 73 6.63 5.01 5.85
CA TRP A 73 7.33 3.74 5.62
C TRP A 73 7.80 3.10 6.93
N THR A 74 8.32 3.89 7.86
CA THR A 74 8.92 3.38 9.11
C THR A 74 7.97 3.46 10.30
N GLY A 75 7.06 4.43 10.31
CA GLY A 75 6.25 4.84 11.46
C GLY A 75 6.98 5.78 12.43
N GLU A 76 8.14 6.31 12.03
CA GLU A 76 8.90 7.29 12.82
C GLU A 76 8.17 8.63 12.88
N ILE A 77 7.98 9.17 14.09
CA ILE A 77 7.42 10.51 14.29
C ILE A 77 8.54 11.53 14.08
N ILE A 78 8.53 12.22 12.94
CA ILE A 78 9.56 13.18 12.54
C ILE A 78 9.39 14.50 13.27
N SER A 79 8.14 14.98 13.36
CA SER A 79 7.78 16.18 14.11
C SER A 79 6.32 16.14 14.48
N GLY A 80 5.98 16.39 15.74
CA GLY A 80 4.59 16.50 16.15
C GLY A 80 3.93 17.83 15.79
N GLY A 81 2.61 17.85 15.88
CA GLY A 81 1.80 19.07 15.85
C GLY A 81 1.78 19.74 17.23
N PHE A 82 0.58 19.88 17.81
CA PHE A 82 0.43 20.39 19.18
C PHE A 82 1.01 19.46 20.27
N LEU A 83 1.22 18.19 19.93
CA LEU A 83 1.83 17.16 20.77
C LEU A 83 3.05 16.61 20.03
N ASP A 84 4.24 16.86 20.57
CA ASP A 84 5.50 16.39 19.98
C ASP A 84 6.01 15.12 20.67
N LEU A 85 5.87 14.01 19.96
CA LEU A 85 6.41 12.70 20.33
C LEU A 85 7.66 12.35 19.49
N SER A 86 8.28 13.35 18.83
CA SER A 86 9.54 13.13 18.13
C SER A 86 10.62 12.61 19.08
N GLY A 87 11.44 11.68 18.60
CA GLY A 87 12.44 10.99 19.41
C GLY A 87 11.92 9.85 20.31
N VAL A 88 10.60 9.64 20.38
CA VAL A 88 10.02 8.45 21.03
C VAL A 88 9.71 7.40 19.97
N ASP A 89 10.28 6.20 20.11
CA ASP A 89 9.89 5.04 19.30
C ASP A 89 8.55 4.47 19.79
N LEU A 90 7.48 5.20 19.52
CA LEU A 90 6.11 4.86 19.92
C LEU A 90 5.73 3.47 19.40
N LYS A 91 6.03 3.20 18.13
CA LYS A 91 5.70 1.94 17.46
C LYS A 91 6.33 0.74 18.17
N GLN A 92 7.64 0.76 18.37
CA GLN A 92 8.33 -0.38 18.96
C GLN A 92 7.98 -0.56 20.44
N GLN A 93 7.80 0.54 21.19
CA GLN A 93 7.44 0.44 22.60
C GLN A 93 6.04 -0.14 22.79
N ILE A 94 5.04 0.27 22.00
CA ILE A 94 3.70 -0.30 22.05
C ILE A 94 3.74 -1.76 21.60
N ALA A 95 4.45 -2.08 20.52
CA ALA A 95 4.60 -3.45 20.04
C ALA A 95 5.21 -4.38 21.11
N ASN A 96 6.27 -3.94 21.78
CA ASN A 96 6.91 -4.69 22.87
C ASN A 96 6.01 -4.82 24.09
N THR A 97 5.27 -3.76 24.45
CA THR A 97 4.42 -3.74 25.65
C THR A 97 3.24 -4.70 25.52
N PHE A 98 2.62 -4.78 24.34
CA PHE A 98 1.39 -5.57 24.13
C PHE A 98 1.62 -6.87 23.34
N GLY A 99 2.81 -7.07 22.78
CA GLY A 99 3.14 -8.25 21.97
C GLY A 99 2.36 -8.32 20.66
N ARG A 100 1.92 -7.18 20.12
CA ARG A 100 1.06 -7.09 18.93
C ARG A 100 1.69 -6.23 17.82
N PRO A 101 1.45 -6.59 16.54
CA PRO A 101 1.75 -5.70 15.42
C PRO A 101 1.21 -4.30 15.68
N THR A 102 2.07 -3.30 15.52
CA THR A 102 1.71 -1.91 15.77
C THR A 102 2.05 -1.06 14.56
N LEU A 103 1.09 -0.26 14.12
CA LEU A 103 1.22 0.72 13.06
C LEU A 103 1.05 2.13 13.64
N VAL A 104 1.91 3.05 13.22
CA VAL A 104 1.81 4.48 13.55
C VAL A 104 1.86 5.24 12.24
N ALA A 105 0.90 6.14 12.01
CA ALA A 105 0.93 7.05 10.86
C ALA A 105 0.26 8.38 11.19
N ASN A 106 0.22 9.28 10.20
CA ASN A 106 -0.49 10.53 10.31
C ASN A 106 -2.00 10.32 10.48
N ASP A 107 -2.62 11.13 11.35
CA ASP A 107 -4.06 11.15 11.65
C ASP A 107 -4.95 11.33 10.41
N CYS A 108 -4.59 12.23 9.50
CA CYS A 108 -5.36 12.47 8.27
C CYS A 108 -5.25 11.30 7.29
N SER A 109 -4.10 10.62 7.24
CA SER A 109 -3.95 9.37 6.49
C SER A 109 -4.89 8.28 7.05
N MET A 110 -4.97 8.17 8.37
CA MET A 110 -5.90 7.24 9.02
C MET A 110 -7.35 7.60 8.73
N ALA A 111 -7.72 8.87 8.85
CA ALA A 111 -9.07 9.32 8.51
C ALA A 111 -9.45 8.98 7.04
N LEU A 112 -8.54 9.19 6.09
CA LEU A 112 -8.78 8.86 4.68
C LEU A 112 -8.90 7.34 4.45
N ILE A 113 -8.14 6.50 5.16
CA ILE A 113 -8.34 5.04 5.13
C ILE A 113 -9.74 4.69 5.67
N GLY A 114 -10.19 5.35 6.73
CA GLY A 114 -11.55 5.18 7.25
C GLY A 114 -12.59 5.51 6.17
N GLU A 115 -12.52 6.71 5.60
CA GLU A 115 -13.46 7.19 4.59
C GLU A 115 -13.44 6.35 3.30
N SER A 116 -12.29 5.82 2.87
CA SER A 116 -12.20 4.97 1.68
C SER A 116 -12.76 3.56 1.88
N ARG A 117 -12.84 3.08 3.13
CA ARG A 117 -13.36 1.75 3.43
C ARG A 117 -14.84 1.81 3.86
N ARG A 118 -15.25 2.87 4.53
CA ARG A 118 -16.55 2.94 5.23
C ARG A 118 -17.33 4.23 5.03
N GLY A 119 -16.79 5.25 4.37
CA GLY A 119 -17.43 6.56 4.25
C GLY A 119 -17.44 7.11 2.82
N ALA A 120 -17.21 8.41 2.69
CA ALA A 120 -17.46 9.21 1.49
C ALA A 120 -16.66 8.80 0.25
N ALA A 121 -15.53 8.09 0.45
CA ALA A 121 -14.65 7.60 -0.61
C ALA A 121 -14.78 6.08 -0.86
N LYS A 122 -15.82 5.44 -0.33
CA LYS A 122 -16.03 3.99 -0.46
C LYS A 122 -16.12 3.56 -1.92
N GLY A 123 -15.30 2.57 -2.28
CA GLY A 123 -15.27 1.99 -3.63
C GLY A 123 -14.47 2.79 -4.67
N LEU A 124 -13.91 3.94 -4.27
CA LEU A 124 -13.03 4.75 -5.11
C LEU A 124 -11.57 4.38 -4.87
N ARG A 125 -10.71 4.68 -5.85
CA ARG A 125 -9.28 4.32 -5.78
C ARG A 125 -8.38 5.53 -5.61
N ASN A 126 -8.80 6.69 -6.14
CA ASN A 126 -8.04 7.91 -6.09
C ASN A 126 -8.84 8.94 -5.30
N ALA A 127 -8.35 9.34 -4.13
CA ALA A 127 -9.09 10.23 -3.25
C ALA A 127 -8.15 11.19 -2.53
N VAL A 128 -8.59 12.41 -2.36
CA VAL A 128 -7.90 13.43 -1.57
C VAL A 128 -8.78 13.76 -0.37
N MET A 129 -8.21 13.81 0.82
CA MET A 129 -8.92 14.29 2.01
C MET A 129 -8.28 15.56 2.54
N MET A 130 -9.10 16.54 2.91
CA MET A 130 -8.69 17.70 3.68
C MET A 130 -9.50 17.76 4.98
N THR A 131 -8.82 17.82 6.11
CA THR A 131 -9.46 17.96 7.43
C THR A 131 -9.38 19.42 7.86
N ILE A 132 -10.53 20.09 7.99
CA ILE A 132 -10.62 21.51 8.29
C ILE A 132 -11.13 21.66 9.72
N GLY A 133 -10.28 22.19 10.59
CA GLY A 133 -10.58 22.48 12.00
C GLY A 133 -9.87 23.76 12.43
N THR A 134 -9.22 23.74 13.59
CA THR A 134 -8.34 24.86 14.00
C THR A 134 -7.23 25.11 12.97
N GLY A 135 -6.68 24.03 12.40
CA GLY A 135 -5.76 24.05 11.27
C GLY A 135 -6.34 23.31 10.05
N ILE A 136 -5.48 23.00 9.07
CA ILE A 136 -5.83 22.17 7.91
C ILE A 136 -4.83 21.03 7.80
N GLY A 137 -5.33 19.80 7.88
CA GLY A 137 -4.58 18.58 7.56
C GLY A 137 -5.02 18.01 6.22
N GLY A 138 -4.35 16.95 5.78
CA GLY A 138 -4.80 16.22 4.60
C GLY A 138 -4.05 14.93 4.34
N ALA A 139 -4.54 14.19 3.36
CA ALA A 139 -3.93 12.97 2.87
C ALA A 139 -4.34 12.75 1.42
N VAL A 140 -3.55 11.97 0.71
CA VAL A 140 -3.82 11.57 -0.68
C VAL A 140 -3.77 10.06 -0.76
N MET A 141 -4.71 9.49 -1.51
CA MET A 141 -4.79 8.08 -1.84
C MET A 141 -4.73 7.93 -3.36
N GLU A 142 -3.87 7.05 -3.84
CA GLU A 142 -3.71 6.70 -5.25
C GLU A 142 -3.75 5.18 -5.37
N SER A 143 -4.54 4.66 -6.32
CA SER A 143 -4.69 3.21 -6.52
C SER A 143 -5.09 2.45 -5.23
N GLY A 144 -5.88 3.07 -4.37
CA GLY A 144 -6.35 2.52 -3.10
C GLY A 144 -5.31 2.51 -1.98
N GLN A 145 -4.15 3.14 -2.17
CA GLN A 145 -3.05 3.20 -1.20
C GLN A 145 -2.75 4.64 -0.80
N ILE A 146 -2.39 4.88 0.46
CA ILE A 146 -1.96 6.21 0.90
C ILE A 146 -0.64 6.57 0.22
N VAL A 147 -0.58 7.77 -0.34
CA VAL A 147 0.63 8.34 -0.92
C VAL A 147 1.52 8.84 0.21
N ASN A 148 2.60 8.11 0.50
CA ASN A 148 3.61 8.51 1.49
C ASN A 148 4.71 9.40 0.89
N GLY A 149 4.88 9.37 -0.43
CA GLY A 149 6.01 10.00 -1.13
C GLY A 149 7.35 9.51 -0.58
N ARG A 150 8.34 10.40 -0.45
CA ARG A 150 9.63 10.03 0.17
C ARG A 150 9.47 9.58 1.63
N ARG A 151 8.60 10.25 2.40
CA ARG A 151 8.37 9.97 3.84
C ARG A 151 6.98 10.41 4.31
N CYS A 152 6.58 11.65 4.02
CA CYS A 152 5.39 12.29 4.63
C CYS A 152 4.59 13.14 3.64
N ALA A 153 4.24 12.60 2.47
CA ALA A 153 3.33 13.30 1.56
C ALA A 153 1.95 13.55 2.21
N GLY A 154 1.15 14.44 1.62
CA GLY A 154 -0.16 14.80 2.16
C GLY A 154 -0.16 15.97 3.16
N GLN A 155 0.90 16.78 3.26
CA GLN A 155 0.92 18.01 4.07
C GLN A 155 0.09 19.15 3.43
N LEU A 156 -1.18 18.88 3.13
CA LEU A 156 -2.03 19.70 2.26
C LEU A 156 -2.38 21.07 2.86
N GLY A 157 -2.36 21.20 4.19
CA GLY A 157 -2.50 22.48 4.88
C GLY A 157 -1.45 23.51 4.53
N HIS A 158 -0.30 23.06 4.00
CA HIS A 158 0.84 23.92 3.68
C HIS A 158 0.97 24.24 2.19
N LEU A 159 -0.04 23.91 1.38
CA LEU A 159 -0.12 24.38 -0.01
C LEU A 159 -0.23 25.91 -0.02
N VAL A 160 0.67 26.59 -0.74
CA VAL A 160 0.67 28.05 -0.86
C VAL A 160 -0.40 28.47 -1.86
N VAL A 161 -1.41 29.19 -1.37
CA VAL A 161 -2.56 29.70 -2.15
C VAL A 161 -2.56 31.22 -2.25
N ASN A 162 -1.74 31.91 -1.46
CA ASN A 162 -1.57 33.36 -1.50
C ASN A 162 -0.10 33.74 -1.26
N LEU A 163 0.65 34.10 -2.30
CA LEU A 163 2.08 34.46 -2.15
C LEU A 163 2.31 35.69 -1.25
N GLY A 164 1.31 36.58 -1.14
CA GLY A 164 1.32 37.73 -0.23
C GLY A 164 0.66 37.45 1.13
N GLY A 165 0.27 36.20 1.39
CA GLY A 165 -0.55 35.82 2.54
C GLY A 165 0.20 35.80 3.87
N HIS A 166 -0.48 35.26 4.88
CA HIS A 166 0.00 35.32 6.25
C HIS A 166 1.19 34.37 6.51
N PRO A 167 2.11 34.72 7.43
CA PRO A 167 3.16 33.79 7.88
C PRO A 167 2.57 32.48 8.41
N CYS A 168 3.14 31.35 7.98
CA CYS A 168 2.78 30.03 8.46
C CYS A 168 3.89 29.46 9.36
N PRO A 169 3.56 28.73 10.44
CA PRO A 169 4.56 28.07 11.28
C PRO A 169 5.49 27.09 10.53
N CYS A 170 5.10 26.62 9.35
CA CYS A 170 5.94 25.77 8.51
C CYS A 170 7.12 26.52 7.85
N GLY A 171 7.18 27.85 7.98
CA GLY A 171 8.21 28.73 7.42
C GLY A 171 7.84 29.40 6.09
N GLN A 172 6.69 29.04 5.50
CA GLN A 172 6.16 29.65 4.28
C GLN A 172 5.19 30.82 4.58
N ARG A 173 4.64 31.43 3.54
CA ARG A 173 3.57 32.43 3.60
C ARG A 173 2.38 32.05 2.74
N GLY A 174 1.18 32.37 3.25
CA GLY A 174 -0.11 32.13 2.62
C GLY A 174 -0.38 30.68 2.27
N CYS A 175 -0.01 29.80 3.20
CA CYS A 175 -0.50 28.42 3.19
C CYS A 175 -2.02 28.41 3.35
N ILE A 176 -2.70 27.45 2.73
CA ILE A 176 -4.15 27.33 2.85
C ILE A 176 -4.61 27.27 4.32
N GLU A 177 -3.85 26.65 5.22
CA GLU A 177 -4.16 26.67 6.65
C GLU A 177 -4.28 28.10 7.22
N THR A 178 -3.43 29.02 6.77
CA THR A 178 -3.47 30.41 7.27
C THR A 178 -4.59 31.21 6.65
N GLU A 179 -5.18 30.75 5.54
CA GLU A 179 -6.21 31.47 4.78
C GLU A 179 -7.62 30.88 4.95
N SER A 180 -7.76 29.55 5.09
CA SER A 180 -9.04 28.82 5.07
C SER A 180 -9.28 27.86 6.26
N SER A 181 -8.49 27.92 7.34
CA SER A 181 -8.79 27.16 8.56
C SER A 181 -9.89 27.81 9.40
N GLY A 182 -10.37 27.13 10.44
CA GLY A 182 -11.23 27.74 11.45
C GLY A 182 -10.56 28.90 12.20
N THR A 183 -9.23 28.88 12.35
CA THR A 183 -8.48 30.00 12.93
C THR A 183 -8.49 31.22 12.00
N SER A 184 -8.26 31.02 10.70
CA SER A 184 -8.31 32.12 9.72
C SER A 184 -9.73 32.66 9.54
N LEU A 185 -10.74 31.82 9.69
CA LEU A 185 -12.14 32.25 9.59
C LEU A 185 -12.49 33.34 10.62
N ARG A 186 -12.01 33.19 11.85
CA ARG A 186 -12.20 34.22 12.88
C ARG A 186 -11.57 35.55 12.47
N ARG A 187 -10.44 35.52 11.78
CA ARG A 187 -9.79 36.72 11.24
C ARG A 187 -10.64 37.37 10.15
N HIS A 188 -11.12 36.60 9.18
CA HIS A 188 -12.03 37.11 8.13
C HIS A 188 -13.30 37.75 8.71
N LEU A 189 -13.88 37.14 9.75
CA LEU A 189 -15.03 37.68 10.47
C LEU A 189 -14.71 39.05 11.12
N ASN A 190 -13.56 39.14 11.82
CA ASN A 190 -13.14 40.38 12.48
C ASN A 190 -12.83 41.49 11.46
N GLU A 191 -12.16 41.16 10.36
CA GLU A 191 -11.84 42.10 9.26
C GLU A 191 -13.10 42.62 8.57
N ALA A 192 -14.11 41.76 8.42
CA ALA A 192 -15.43 42.17 7.97
C ALA A 192 -16.21 42.95 9.04
N GLY A 193 -15.70 43.11 10.27
CA GLY A 193 -16.26 43.89 11.38
C GLY A 193 -17.26 43.13 12.28
N TYR A 194 -17.33 41.80 12.20
CA TYR A 194 -18.20 41.01 13.09
C TYR A 194 -17.60 40.98 14.50
N GLY A 195 -18.47 41.00 15.52
CA GLY A 195 -18.04 40.87 16.91
C GLY A 195 -17.52 39.47 17.24
N HIS A 196 -16.69 39.35 18.28
CA HIS A 196 -16.10 38.08 18.70
C HIS A 196 -17.13 37.00 19.07
N GLU A 197 -18.31 37.39 19.57
CA GLU A 197 -19.40 36.48 19.95
C GLU A 197 -20.16 35.90 18.75
N VAL A 198 -19.92 36.40 17.53
CA VAL A 198 -20.64 35.94 16.34
C VAL A 198 -20.21 34.52 15.99
N ARG A 199 -21.20 33.63 15.93
CA ARG A 199 -21.06 32.27 15.44
C ARG A 199 -21.02 32.24 13.93
N PHE A 200 -20.12 31.46 13.35
CA PHE A 200 -19.95 31.42 11.90
C PHE A 200 -21.21 30.91 11.20
N GLU A 201 -21.92 29.98 11.82
CA GLU A 201 -23.15 29.38 11.30
C GLU A 201 -24.21 30.45 11.02
N HIS A 202 -24.31 31.48 11.87
CA HIS A 202 -25.20 32.62 11.63
C HIS A 202 -24.75 33.47 10.44
N VAL A 203 -23.45 33.64 10.24
CA VAL A 203 -22.92 34.38 9.09
C VAL A 203 -23.14 33.60 7.80
N LEU A 204 -22.98 32.27 7.82
CA LEU A 204 -23.30 31.42 6.69
C LEU A 204 -24.80 31.51 6.32
N GLN A 205 -25.70 31.45 7.31
CA GLN A 205 -27.15 31.63 7.10
C GLN A 205 -27.49 33.01 6.53
N ASN A 206 -26.81 34.06 6.99
CA ASN A 206 -26.98 35.41 6.44
C ASN A 206 -26.52 35.47 4.97
N ALA A 207 -25.41 34.81 4.62
CA ALA A 207 -24.93 34.73 3.25
C ALA A 207 -25.94 34.01 2.35
N GLU A 208 -26.54 32.92 2.82
CA GLU A 208 -27.63 32.20 2.13
C GLU A 208 -28.89 33.05 1.96
N SER A 209 -29.07 34.03 2.85
CA SER A 209 -30.13 35.05 2.78
C SER A 209 -29.72 36.29 1.96
N SER A 210 -28.67 36.19 1.16
CA SER A 210 -28.14 37.23 0.27
C SER A 210 -27.57 38.47 0.99
N ASP A 211 -27.06 38.33 2.23
CA ASP A 211 -26.30 39.39 2.88
C ASP A 211 -24.90 39.53 2.22
N GLU A 212 -24.66 40.65 1.54
CA GLU A 212 -23.42 40.91 0.79
C GLU A 212 -22.15 40.89 1.66
N ARG A 213 -22.25 41.32 2.92
CA ARG A 213 -21.11 41.30 3.84
C ARG A 213 -20.77 39.87 4.24
N ALA A 214 -21.79 39.07 4.52
CA ALA A 214 -21.63 37.65 4.83
C ALA A 214 -21.10 36.86 3.61
N ILE A 215 -21.62 37.12 2.41
CA ILE A 215 -21.11 36.57 1.15
C ILE A 215 -19.64 36.94 0.96
N GLY A 216 -19.25 38.18 1.25
CA GLY A 216 -17.87 38.64 1.19
C GLY A 216 -16.94 37.79 2.08
N VAL A 217 -17.37 37.48 3.31
CA VAL A 217 -16.63 36.59 4.23
C VAL A 217 -16.53 35.18 3.65
N MET A 218 -17.63 34.60 3.14
CA MET A 218 -17.60 33.25 2.56
C MET A 218 -16.63 33.17 1.39
N ARG A 219 -16.64 34.16 0.49
CA ARG A 219 -15.73 34.22 -0.65
C ARG A 219 -14.27 34.36 -0.22
N ALA A 220 -13.98 35.21 0.76
CA ALA A 220 -12.62 35.41 1.27
C ALA A 220 -12.06 34.15 1.93
N TRP A 221 -12.89 33.40 2.65
CA TRP A 221 -12.49 32.17 3.34
C TRP A 221 -12.43 30.96 2.40
N ALA A 222 -13.40 30.80 1.50
CA ALA A 222 -13.49 29.64 0.60
C ALA A 222 -12.67 29.78 -0.69
N GLY A 223 -12.36 31.00 -1.13
CA GLY A 223 -11.57 31.24 -2.35
C GLY A 223 -10.20 30.55 -2.32
N PRO A 224 -9.39 30.68 -1.26
CA PRO A 224 -8.12 29.98 -1.11
C PRO A 224 -8.30 28.45 -1.03
N LEU A 225 -9.37 27.97 -0.38
CA LEU A 225 -9.74 26.55 -0.39
C LEU A 225 -10.01 26.03 -1.80
N ARG A 226 -10.79 26.76 -2.59
CA ARG A 226 -11.04 26.42 -4.00
C ARG A 226 -9.75 26.37 -4.81
N ALA A 227 -8.84 27.32 -4.60
CA ALA A 227 -7.55 27.32 -5.28
C ALA A 227 -6.74 26.05 -4.99
N ALA A 228 -6.67 25.61 -3.72
CA ALA A 228 -6.02 24.36 -3.36
C ALA A 228 -6.70 23.13 -3.96
N ILE A 229 -8.05 23.07 -3.94
CA ILE A 229 -8.81 21.97 -4.58
C ILE A 229 -8.47 21.88 -6.07
N ASN A 230 -8.41 23.01 -6.77
CA ASN A 230 -8.03 23.04 -8.20
C ASN A 230 -6.59 22.55 -8.41
N THR A 231 -5.64 22.95 -7.56
CA THR A 231 -4.26 22.45 -7.60
C THR A 231 -4.22 20.93 -7.38
N LEU A 232 -5.00 20.41 -6.44
CA LEU A 232 -5.05 18.99 -6.13
C LEU A 232 -5.71 18.18 -7.25
N SER A 233 -6.76 18.71 -7.87
CA SER A 233 -7.36 18.14 -9.09
C SER A 233 -6.33 18.09 -10.22
N ALA A 234 -5.59 19.16 -10.46
CA ALA A 234 -4.55 19.18 -11.49
C ALA A 234 -3.36 18.24 -11.19
N ALA A 235 -3.02 18.04 -9.91
CA ALA A 235 -1.86 17.26 -9.50
C ALA A 235 -2.13 15.76 -9.39
N PHE A 236 -3.33 15.37 -8.96
CA PHE A 236 -3.65 13.98 -8.62
C PHE A 236 -4.83 13.41 -9.42
N ASP A 237 -5.62 14.24 -10.09
CA ASP A 237 -6.85 13.85 -10.80
C ASP A 237 -7.71 12.84 -10.00
N PRO A 238 -8.11 13.18 -8.76
CA PRO A 238 -8.76 12.20 -7.89
C PRO A 238 -10.22 11.98 -8.29
N ASP A 239 -10.74 10.80 -7.97
CA ASP A 239 -12.17 10.48 -8.12
C ASP A 239 -13.04 11.41 -7.24
N VAL A 240 -12.49 11.81 -6.07
CA VAL A 240 -13.18 12.66 -5.09
C VAL A 240 -12.21 13.47 -4.22
N VAL A 241 -12.64 14.66 -3.82
CA VAL A 241 -12.07 15.43 -2.70
C VAL A 241 -13.04 15.38 -1.52
N VAL A 242 -12.63 14.74 -0.42
CA VAL A 242 -13.40 14.65 0.81
C VAL A 242 -12.99 15.77 1.76
N LEU A 243 -13.94 16.62 2.15
CA LEU A 243 -13.75 17.65 3.17
C LEU A 243 -14.30 17.13 4.50
N GLY A 244 -13.43 17.04 5.51
CA GLY A 244 -13.76 16.60 6.86
C GLY A 244 -13.35 17.60 7.93
N GLY A 245 -13.36 17.16 9.18
CA GLY A 245 -13.10 18.02 10.34
C GLY A 245 -14.30 18.89 10.72
N GLY A 246 -14.19 19.59 11.85
CA GLY A 246 -15.30 20.37 12.43
C GLY A 246 -15.83 21.50 11.55
N MET A 247 -15.07 21.91 10.53
CA MET A 247 -15.45 22.95 9.56
C MET A 247 -15.74 22.40 8.16
N GLY A 248 -15.80 21.08 7.97
CA GLY A 248 -15.97 20.46 6.64
C GLY A 248 -17.28 20.85 5.94
N GLU A 249 -18.41 20.78 6.65
CA GLU A 249 -19.73 21.15 6.11
C GLU A 249 -19.78 22.65 5.73
N ALA A 250 -19.31 23.49 6.66
CA ALA A 250 -19.15 24.92 6.47
C ALA A 250 -18.32 25.24 5.21
N ALA A 251 -17.20 24.53 5.03
CA ALA A 251 -16.32 24.70 3.88
C ALA A 251 -17.03 24.35 2.57
N ILE A 252 -17.72 23.21 2.50
CA ILE A 252 -18.49 22.81 1.31
C ILE A 252 -19.53 23.86 0.95
N ARG A 253 -20.38 24.26 1.90
CA ARG A 253 -21.41 25.28 1.66
C ARG A 253 -20.82 26.63 1.25
N SER A 254 -19.65 26.98 1.80
CA SER A 254 -18.99 28.24 1.45
C SER A 254 -18.45 28.24 0.00
N LEU A 255 -18.20 27.06 -0.59
CA LEU A 255 -17.76 26.95 -1.99
C LEU A 255 -18.86 27.34 -2.99
N ASP A 256 -20.14 27.32 -2.59
CA ASP A 256 -21.28 27.68 -3.45
C ASP A 256 -21.36 29.19 -3.72
N PHE A 257 -20.70 30.01 -2.89
CA PHE A 257 -20.63 31.47 -3.10
C PHE A 257 -19.55 31.89 -4.09
N LEU A 258 -18.75 30.94 -4.60
CA LEU A 258 -17.71 31.16 -5.58
C LEU A 258 -18.24 30.94 -7.01
N PRO A 259 -17.62 31.56 -8.04
CA PRO A 259 -17.97 31.27 -9.43
C PRO A 259 -17.84 29.78 -9.76
N ALA A 260 -18.71 29.30 -10.64
CA ALA A 260 -18.65 27.93 -11.15
C ALA A 260 -17.32 27.64 -11.86
N LEU A 261 -16.82 26.42 -11.70
CA LEU A 261 -15.56 25.98 -12.31
C LEU A 261 -15.70 25.70 -13.81
N GLN A 262 -14.66 26.03 -14.56
CA GLN A 262 -14.45 25.52 -15.92
C GLN A 262 -14.12 24.02 -15.88
N THR A 263 -14.46 23.28 -16.93
CA THR A 263 -14.50 21.80 -16.93
C THR A 263 -13.17 21.10 -16.64
N TRP A 264 -12.02 21.75 -16.88
CA TRP A 264 -10.71 21.11 -16.75
C TRP A 264 -10.34 20.71 -15.29
N TYR A 265 -10.89 21.41 -14.29
CA TYR A 265 -10.56 21.17 -12.87
C TYR A 265 -11.80 20.78 -12.04
N GLN A 266 -12.85 20.28 -12.69
CA GLN A 266 -14.04 19.81 -11.98
C GLN A 266 -13.75 18.44 -11.35
N VAL A 267 -13.85 18.38 -10.03
CA VAL A 267 -13.78 17.16 -9.24
C VAL A 267 -14.97 17.12 -8.29
N ASP A 268 -15.47 15.92 -8.01
CA ASP A 268 -16.51 15.72 -7.00
C ASP A 268 -15.97 16.08 -5.61
N VAL A 269 -16.70 16.93 -4.88
CA VAL A 269 -16.33 17.37 -3.53
C VAL A 269 -17.40 16.89 -2.56
N ARG A 270 -17.03 16.03 -1.61
CA ARG A 270 -17.96 15.40 -0.66
C ARG A 270 -17.64 15.74 0.77
N LEU A 271 -18.66 15.73 1.62
CA LEU A 271 -18.49 15.78 3.07
C LEU A 271 -18.02 14.42 3.57
N ALA A 272 -17.07 14.40 4.51
CA ALA A 272 -16.70 13.19 5.23
C ALA A 272 -17.91 12.59 5.96
N GLU A 273 -18.10 11.27 5.89
CA GLU A 273 -19.28 10.60 6.45
C GLU A 273 -19.05 10.07 7.86
N LEU A 274 -17.81 9.72 8.20
CA LEU A 274 -17.48 9.07 9.49
C LEU A 274 -17.20 10.08 10.61
N GLY A 275 -17.05 11.37 10.28
CA GLY A 275 -16.81 12.44 11.24
C GLY A 275 -15.63 12.14 12.17
N ASP A 276 -15.84 12.30 13.47
CA ASP A 276 -14.84 12.07 14.52
C ASP A 276 -14.37 10.61 14.63
N ASP A 277 -15.08 9.66 14.03
CA ASP A 277 -14.76 8.24 14.10
C ASP A 277 -13.85 7.78 12.94
N ALA A 278 -13.62 8.61 11.92
CA ALA A 278 -12.80 8.29 10.75
C ALA A 278 -11.38 7.82 11.15
N GLY A 279 -10.74 8.55 12.06
CA GLY A 279 -9.36 8.28 12.51
C GLY A 279 -9.22 6.94 13.24
N VAL A 280 -10.15 6.61 14.15
CA VAL A 280 -10.10 5.33 14.88
C VAL A 280 -10.46 4.14 13.99
N ILE A 281 -11.44 4.30 13.09
CA ILE A 281 -11.80 3.25 12.12
C ILE A 281 -10.63 2.96 11.20
N GLY A 282 -10.05 3.99 10.58
CA GLY A 282 -8.93 3.83 9.66
C GLY A 282 -7.68 3.30 10.34
N SER A 283 -7.39 3.73 11.57
CA SER A 283 -6.30 3.17 12.39
C SER A 283 -6.47 1.68 12.64
N GLY A 284 -7.68 1.25 13.03
CA GLY A 284 -7.96 -0.17 13.24
C GLY A 284 -7.84 -0.99 11.95
N LEU A 285 -8.39 -0.50 10.84
CA LEU A 285 -8.34 -1.20 9.54
C LEU A 285 -6.91 -1.29 9.00
N ALA A 286 -6.14 -0.20 9.06
CA ALA A 286 -4.74 -0.21 8.63
C ALA A 286 -3.88 -1.19 9.47
N ALA A 287 -4.16 -1.29 10.76
CA ALA A 287 -3.49 -2.25 11.64
C ALA A 287 -3.88 -3.70 11.30
N LEU A 288 -5.14 -3.96 10.92
CA LEU A 288 -5.56 -5.27 10.45
C LEU A 288 -4.89 -5.65 9.13
N ASP A 289 -4.75 -4.70 8.19
CA ASP A 289 -4.01 -4.92 6.94
C ASP A 289 -2.55 -5.30 7.27
N LEU A 290 -1.88 -4.58 8.18
CA LEU A 290 -0.54 -4.93 8.67
C LEU A 290 -0.50 -6.34 9.29
N ALA A 291 -1.45 -6.70 10.14
CA ALA A 291 -1.49 -8.04 10.74
C ALA A 291 -1.77 -9.14 9.72
N ALA A 292 -2.61 -8.86 8.72
CA ALA A 292 -2.86 -9.78 7.63
C ALA A 292 -1.59 -9.98 6.79
N ASP A 293 -0.85 -8.92 6.48
CA ASP A 293 0.41 -9.00 5.76
C ASP A 293 1.48 -9.78 6.56
N LEU A 294 1.62 -9.50 7.86
CA LEU A 294 2.50 -10.25 8.76
C LEU A 294 2.09 -11.73 8.90
N GLY A 295 0.78 -12.01 8.96
CA GLY A 295 0.22 -13.36 9.03
C GLY A 295 0.32 -14.13 7.71
N ARG A 296 0.35 -13.42 6.57
CA ARG A 296 0.59 -13.96 5.23
C ARG A 296 2.07 -14.28 4.98
N GLY A 297 2.96 -13.93 5.92
CA GLY A 297 4.39 -14.08 5.80
C GLY A 297 4.93 -13.08 4.78
N VAL A 298 5.33 -11.90 5.24
CA VAL A 298 5.93 -10.83 4.43
C VAL A 298 7.26 -11.34 3.87
N GLY A 299 7.17 -11.99 2.72
CA GLY A 299 8.28 -12.52 1.95
C GLY A 299 7.95 -12.46 0.47
N LYS A 300 8.81 -13.05 -0.34
CA LYS A 300 8.68 -13.04 -1.79
C LYS A 300 7.80 -14.19 -2.25
N ARG A 301 7.14 -14.01 -3.39
CA ARG A 301 6.32 -15.02 -4.04
C ARG A 301 7.11 -15.66 -5.18
N LEU A 302 7.05 -16.99 -5.27
CA LEU A 302 7.74 -17.75 -6.31
C LEU A 302 6.76 -18.65 -7.07
N VAL A 303 6.67 -18.47 -8.38
CA VAL A 303 6.06 -19.42 -9.30
C VAL A 303 7.17 -20.25 -9.92
N MET A 304 7.33 -21.50 -9.48
CA MET A 304 8.25 -22.45 -10.10
C MET A 304 7.60 -23.08 -11.33
N VAL A 305 8.08 -22.75 -12.52
CA VAL A 305 7.65 -23.43 -13.75
C VAL A 305 8.62 -24.57 -14.01
N ASN A 306 8.27 -25.76 -13.52
CA ASN A 306 9.12 -26.94 -13.50
C ASN A 306 8.77 -27.90 -14.64
N GLY A 307 9.78 -28.55 -15.20
CA GLY A 307 9.61 -29.63 -16.16
C GLY A 307 10.91 -29.99 -16.86
N VAL A 308 10.98 -31.19 -17.42
CA VAL A 308 12.15 -31.63 -18.19
C VAL A 308 12.36 -30.76 -19.43
N PRO A 309 13.56 -30.73 -20.03
CA PRO A 309 13.77 -30.05 -21.31
C PRO A 309 12.72 -30.46 -22.35
N ALA A 310 12.22 -29.47 -23.12
CA ALA A 310 11.15 -29.64 -24.12
C ALA A 310 9.73 -29.94 -23.58
N SER A 311 9.49 -29.87 -22.28
CA SER A 311 8.15 -30.06 -21.67
C SER A 311 7.17 -28.89 -21.84
N GLY A 312 7.53 -27.80 -22.54
CA GLY A 312 6.64 -26.64 -22.73
C GLY A 312 6.72 -25.54 -21.67
N LYS A 313 7.45 -25.76 -20.55
CA LYS A 313 7.62 -24.80 -19.44
C LYS A 313 7.93 -23.35 -19.84
N SER A 314 8.84 -23.14 -20.79
CA SER A 314 9.26 -21.78 -21.17
C SER A 314 8.16 -20.98 -21.89
N GLY A 315 7.25 -21.66 -22.58
CA GLY A 315 6.07 -21.02 -23.18
C GLY A 315 5.08 -20.56 -22.13
N LEU A 316 4.81 -21.42 -21.13
CA LEU A 316 3.95 -21.10 -20.00
C LEU A 316 4.51 -19.92 -19.19
N ALA A 317 5.79 -19.97 -18.83
CA ALA A 317 6.45 -18.92 -18.07
C ALA A 317 6.34 -17.55 -18.76
N ARG A 318 6.54 -17.50 -20.08
CA ARG A 318 6.38 -16.28 -20.88
C ARG A 318 4.94 -15.78 -20.88
N SER A 319 3.97 -16.66 -21.12
CA SER A 319 2.55 -16.28 -21.15
C SER A 319 2.08 -15.71 -19.81
N LEU A 320 2.52 -16.30 -18.69
CA LEU A 320 2.23 -15.79 -17.35
C LEU A 320 2.88 -14.42 -17.11
N SER A 321 4.12 -14.23 -17.55
CA SER A 321 4.84 -12.96 -17.44
C SER A 321 4.17 -11.84 -18.23
N GLU A 322 3.78 -12.09 -19.48
CA GLU A 322 3.07 -11.12 -20.33
C GLU A 322 1.75 -10.66 -19.71
N LYS A 323 1.04 -11.56 -19.00
CA LYS A 323 -0.22 -11.24 -18.33
C LYS A 323 -0.05 -10.50 -17.00
N THR A 324 1.03 -10.78 -16.26
CA THR A 324 1.20 -10.33 -14.87
C THR A 324 2.21 -9.19 -14.69
N GLY A 325 3.12 -9.03 -15.64
CA GLY A 325 4.33 -8.21 -15.47
C GLY A 325 5.37 -8.83 -14.53
N TRP A 326 5.17 -10.06 -14.03
CA TRP A 326 6.15 -10.70 -13.15
C TRP A 326 7.42 -11.08 -13.92
N PRO A 327 8.62 -10.77 -13.41
CA PRO A 327 9.87 -11.09 -14.06
C PRO A 327 10.10 -12.61 -14.17
N VAL A 328 10.52 -13.06 -15.34
CA VAL A 328 10.94 -14.45 -15.60
C VAL A 328 12.44 -14.57 -15.45
N LEU A 329 12.87 -15.44 -14.54
CA LEU A 329 14.26 -15.83 -14.36
C LEU A 329 14.44 -17.27 -14.85
N ALA A 330 14.81 -17.45 -16.11
CA ALA A 330 15.03 -18.77 -16.69
C ALA A 330 16.49 -19.21 -16.59
N LEU A 331 16.71 -20.50 -16.33
CA LEU A 331 18.06 -21.06 -16.23
C LEU A 331 18.88 -20.83 -17.52
N ASP A 332 18.25 -21.03 -18.68
CA ASP A 332 18.92 -20.84 -19.97
C ASP A 332 19.16 -19.35 -20.29
N THR A 333 18.32 -18.42 -19.80
CA THR A 333 18.55 -16.97 -19.96
C THR A 333 19.83 -16.53 -19.26
N VAL A 334 20.10 -17.06 -18.06
CA VAL A 334 21.34 -16.76 -17.33
C VAL A 334 22.54 -17.52 -17.93
N LYS A 335 22.33 -18.74 -18.41
CA LYS A 335 23.40 -19.63 -18.86
C LYS A 335 23.92 -19.32 -20.26
N ASN A 336 23.03 -19.04 -21.22
CA ASN A 336 23.38 -18.92 -22.64
C ASN A 336 24.41 -17.82 -22.95
N PRO A 337 24.36 -16.62 -22.36
CA PRO A 337 25.37 -15.58 -22.62
C PRO A 337 26.81 -16.05 -22.31
N PHE A 338 26.99 -16.94 -21.32
CA PHE A 338 28.31 -17.50 -21.02
C PHE A 338 28.73 -18.56 -22.05
N LEU A 339 27.79 -19.36 -22.57
CA LEU A 339 28.09 -20.35 -23.62
C LEU A 339 28.42 -19.70 -24.96
N GLU A 340 27.96 -18.48 -25.21
CA GLU A 340 28.31 -17.70 -26.40
C GLU A 340 29.73 -17.14 -26.35
N LEU A 341 30.24 -16.85 -25.14
CA LEU A 341 31.52 -16.19 -24.94
C LEU A 341 32.66 -17.15 -24.59
N ILE A 342 32.35 -18.32 -24.02
CA ILE A 342 33.33 -19.29 -23.54
C ILE A 342 33.45 -20.43 -24.54
N GLU A 343 34.61 -20.56 -25.18
CA GLU A 343 34.93 -21.65 -26.09
C GLU A 343 35.35 -22.93 -25.34
N GLY A 344 35.23 -24.09 -25.99
CA GLY A 344 35.74 -25.36 -25.44
C GLY A 344 34.96 -25.92 -24.24
N VAL A 345 33.70 -25.51 -24.07
CA VAL A 345 32.84 -25.95 -22.95
C VAL A 345 32.60 -27.46 -23.01
N ASP A 346 33.14 -28.18 -22.03
CA ASP A 346 32.87 -29.60 -21.84
C ASP A 346 31.61 -29.85 -20.99
N ARG A 347 31.24 -31.12 -20.83
CA ARG A 347 30.05 -31.51 -20.04
C ARG A 347 30.18 -31.13 -18.56
N THR A 348 31.40 -31.10 -18.01
CA THR A 348 31.65 -30.76 -16.61
C THR A 348 31.42 -29.27 -16.37
N PHE A 349 31.97 -28.44 -17.24
CA PHE A 349 31.82 -26.99 -17.22
C PHE A 349 30.35 -26.59 -17.40
N ASN A 350 29.63 -27.21 -18.33
CA ASN A 350 28.20 -26.94 -18.50
C ASN A 350 27.39 -27.25 -17.22
N ARG A 351 27.72 -28.33 -16.50
CA ARG A 351 27.07 -28.65 -15.21
C ARG A 351 27.41 -27.62 -14.12
N ILE A 352 28.66 -27.16 -14.05
CA ILE A 352 29.08 -26.09 -13.13
C ILE A 352 28.33 -24.81 -13.45
N LEU A 353 28.26 -24.44 -14.73
CA LEU A 353 27.55 -23.25 -15.19
C LEU A 353 26.05 -23.33 -14.86
N GLY A 354 25.41 -24.49 -15.05
CA GLY A 354 24.03 -24.71 -14.63
C GLY A 354 23.82 -24.48 -13.13
N ARG A 355 24.72 -24.97 -12.27
CA ARG A 355 24.67 -24.73 -10.82
C ARG A 355 24.89 -23.26 -10.46
N ALA A 356 25.81 -22.60 -11.16
CA ALA A 356 26.08 -21.17 -10.97
C ALA A 356 24.88 -20.32 -11.39
N SER A 357 24.31 -20.56 -12.57
CA SER A 357 23.09 -19.89 -13.06
C SER A 357 21.93 -20.06 -12.08
N TYR A 358 21.77 -21.26 -11.54
CA TYR A 358 20.76 -21.55 -10.52
C TYR A 358 20.94 -20.70 -9.26
N LYS A 359 22.17 -20.65 -8.72
CA LYS A 359 22.50 -19.80 -7.57
C LYS A 359 22.29 -18.30 -7.86
N SER A 360 22.65 -17.84 -9.06
CA SER A 360 22.46 -16.44 -9.47
C SER A 360 20.99 -16.05 -9.48
N ILE A 361 20.10 -16.92 -9.98
CA ILE A 361 18.65 -16.66 -9.98
C ILE A 361 18.14 -16.39 -8.57
N PHE A 362 18.45 -17.26 -7.60
CA PHE A 362 17.97 -17.07 -6.23
C PHE A 362 18.67 -15.92 -5.51
N SER A 363 19.89 -15.56 -5.91
CA SER A 363 20.56 -14.35 -5.40
C SER A 363 19.86 -13.07 -5.88
N ILE A 364 19.40 -13.04 -7.14
CA ILE A 364 18.58 -11.93 -7.66
C ILE A 364 17.26 -11.82 -6.89
N ILE A 365 16.59 -12.96 -6.66
CA ILE A 365 15.35 -12.99 -5.88
C ILE A 365 15.63 -12.47 -4.46
N LYS A 366 16.73 -12.86 -3.83
CA LYS A 366 17.10 -12.42 -2.47
C LYS A 366 17.15 -10.89 -2.34
N GLU A 367 17.77 -10.20 -3.29
CA GLU A 367 17.95 -8.73 -3.28
C GLU A 367 16.68 -7.95 -3.62
N ALA A 368 15.63 -8.62 -4.09
CA ALA A 368 14.39 -7.95 -4.44
C ALA A 368 13.63 -7.42 -3.21
N PRO A 369 12.81 -6.37 -3.35
CA PRO A 369 11.92 -5.93 -2.29
C PRO A 369 10.99 -7.03 -1.81
N VAL A 370 10.55 -6.94 -0.56
CA VAL A 370 9.52 -7.84 -0.06
C VAL A 370 8.20 -7.58 -0.79
N GLY A 371 7.39 -8.62 -1.01
CA GLY A 371 6.17 -8.55 -1.81
C GLY A 371 6.39 -8.76 -3.31
N SER A 372 7.63 -8.78 -3.80
CA SER A 372 7.92 -9.13 -5.19
C SER A 372 7.51 -10.57 -5.53
N THR A 373 7.05 -10.77 -6.76
CA THR A 373 6.72 -12.09 -7.32
C THR A 373 7.65 -12.41 -8.48
N PHE A 374 8.22 -13.61 -8.50
CA PHE A 374 9.09 -14.08 -9.58
C PHE A 374 8.54 -15.36 -10.21
N ILE A 375 8.77 -15.51 -11.51
CA ILE A 375 8.56 -16.76 -12.25
C ILE A 375 9.95 -17.36 -12.50
N VAL A 376 10.21 -18.58 -12.04
CA VAL A 376 11.48 -19.27 -12.32
C VAL A 376 11.22 -20.44 -13.26
N ASP A 377 11.80 -20.37 -14.46
CA ASP A 377 11.73 -21.41 -15.48
C ASP A 377 13.01 -22.27 -15.46
N ALA A 378 12.90 -23.47 -14.91
CA ALA A 378 14.01 -24.42 -14.85
C ALA A 378 13.51 -25.87 -14.81
N TRP A 379 14.36 -26.80 -15.24
CA TRP A 379 14.25 -28.18 -14.77
C TRP A 379 14.92 -28.22 -13.40
N PHE A 380 14.16 -28.42 -12.31
CA PHE A 380 14.72 -28.37 -10.95
C PHE A 380 15.36 -29.69 -10.52
N GLY A 381 14.96 -30.82 -11.12
CA GLY A 381 15.47 -32.16 -10.76
C GLY A 381 16.91 -32.48 -11.18
N PHE A 382 17.69 -31.50 -11.67
CA PHE A 382 19.12 -31.67 -11.95
C PHE A 382 20.01 -31.45 -10.70
N GLN A 383 19.44 -31.00 -9.59
CA GLN A 383 20.09 -30.84 -8.29
C GLN A 383 19.27 -31.56 -7.19
N PRO A 384 19.88 -31.92 -6.06
CA PRO A 384 19.15 -32.42 -4.89
C PRO A 384 18.09 -31.43 -4.41
N ILE A 385 16.96 -31.94 -3.93
CA ILE A 385 15.82 -31.12 -3.47
C ILE A 385 16.19 -30.20 -2.30
N ASP A 386 17.11 -30.62 -1.44
CA ASP A 386 17.54 -29.86 -0.28
C ASP A 386 18.28 -28.58 -0.69
N VAL A 387 19.05 -28.63 -1.79
CA VAL A 387 19.72 -27.45 -2.37
C VAL A 387 18.71 -26.42 -2.86
N LEU A 388 17.62 -26.87 -3.49
CA LEU A 388 16.54 -25.98 -3.89
C LEU A 388 15.87 -25.35 -2.65
N ARG A 389 15.60 -26.14 -1.61
CA ARG A 389 14.97 -25.66 -0.38
C ARG A 389 15.80 -24.56 0.29
N GLU A 390 17.11 -24.79 0.43
CA GLU A 390 18.05 -23.78 0.95
C GLU A 390 18.03 -22.49 0.13
N HIS A 391 18.00 -22.59 -1.20
CA HIS A 391 17.95 -21.42 -2.08
C HIS A 391 16.65 -20.62 -1.94
N VAL A 392 15.51 -21.30 -1.85
CA VAL A 392 14.20 -20.67 -1.64
C VAL A 392 14.16 -19.95 -0.30
N GLU A 393 14.63 -20.60 0.77
CA GLU A 393 14.69 -20.03 2.12
C GLU A 393 15.62 -18.81 2.18
N MET A 394 16.86 -18.94 1.66
CA MET A 394 17.81 -17.82 1.61
C MET A 394 17.33 -16.63 0.78
N ALA A 395 16.48 -16.88 -0.23
CA ALA A 395 15.89 -15.84 -1.04
C ALA A 395 14.76 -15.08 -0.34
N GLY A 396 14.34 -15.51 0.86
CA GLY A 396 13.24 -14.93 1.60
C GLY A 396 11.89 -15.15 0.93
N VAL A 397 11.73 -16.27 0.21
CA VAL A 397 10.45 -16.68 -0.38
C VAL A 397 9.60 -17.34 0.70
N THR A 398 8.43 -16.77 0.95
CA THR A 398 7.48 -17.29 1.96
C THR A 398 6.28 -17.97 1.34
N LYS A 399 6.04 -17.72 0.05
CA LYS A 399 4.90 -18.23 -0.72
C LYS A 399 5.42 -18.80 -2.04
N LEU A 400 5.15 -20.08 -2.28
CA LEU A 400 5.69 -20.81 -3.43
C LEU A 400 4.60 -21.71 -4.01
N VAL A 401 4.47 -21.67 -5.34
CA VAL A 401 3.67 -22.63 -6.10
C VAL A 401 4.53 -23.28 -7.18
N GLU A 402 4.22 -24.52 -7.52
CA GLU A 402 4.89 -25.28 -8.58
C GLU A 402 3.92 -25.60 -9.71
N LEU A 403 4.24 -25.14 -10.92
CA LEU A 403 3.57 -25.51 -12.15
C LEU A 403 4.36 -26.65 -12.80
N TRP A 404 3.83 -27.86 -12.71
CA TRP A 404 4.47 -29.07 -13.22
C TRP A 404 4.12 -29.29 -14.70
N CYS A 405 4.99 -28.81 -15.60
CA CYS A 405 4.82 -28.96 -17.04
C CYS A 405 5.33 -30.31 -17.53
N HIS A 406 4.43 -31.11 -18.10
CA HIS A 406 4.77 -32.39 -18.70
C HIS A 406 4.05 -32.62 -20.05
N ALA A 407 4.46 -33.68 -20.73
CA ALA A 407 3.89 -34.21 -21.96
C ALA A 407 4.34 -35.68 -22.09
N PRO A 408 3.70 -36.50 -22.94
CA PRO A 408 4.17 -37.85 -23.22
C PRO A 408 5.67 -37.85 -23.58
N PRO A 409 6.47 -38.78 -23.03
CA PRO A 409 7.93 -38.81 -23.22
C PRO A 409 8.36 -38.74 -24.69
N GLU A 410 7.62 -39.38 -25.58
CA GLU A 410 7.85 -39.42 -27.01
C GLU A 410 7.68 -38.02 -27.64
N VAL A 411 6.61 -37.30 -27.25
CA VAL A 411 6.37 -35.90 -27.65
C VAL A 411 7.47 -34.97 -27.14
N VAL A 412 7.98 -35.20 -25.92
CA VAL A 412 9.12 -34.46 -25.38
C VAL A 412 10.37 -34.67 -26.25
N GLY A 413 10.62 -35.91 -26.69
CA GLY A 413 11.70 -36.24 -27.61
C GLY A 413 11.60 -35.52 -28.95
N GLU A 414 10.44 -35.62 -29.61
CA GLU A 414 10.16 -34.95 -30.90
C GLU A 414 10.30 -33.42 -30.82
N ARG A 415 9.80 -32.82 -29.73
CA ARG A 415 9.96 -31.38 -29.46
C ARG A 415 11.41 -30.98 -29.25
N TYR A 416 12.24 -31.89 -28.73
CA TYR A 416 13.66 -31.63 -28.56
C TYR A 416 14.41 -31.72 -29.90
N GLU A 417 14.12 -32.75 -30.70
CA GLU A 417 14.72 -32.96 -32.02
C GLU A 417 14.46 -31.79 -32.96
N SER A 418 13.20 -31.34 -33.05
CA SER A 418 12.79 -30.20 -33.89
C SER A 418 13.51 -28.89 -33.54
N ARG A 419 14.01 -28.75 -32.30
CA ARG A 419 14.71 -27.53 -31.81
C ARG A 419 16.23 -27.64 -31.83
N SER A 420 16.77 -28.84 -32.06
CA SER A 420 18.21 -29.13 -31.91
C SER A 420 19.09 -28.32 -32.87
N GLY A 421 18.58 -27.98 -34.06
CA GLY A 421 19.30 -27.15 -35.05
C GLY A 421 19.38 -25.66 -34.72
N GLN A 422 18.71 -25.18 -33.67
CA GLN A 422 18.67 -23.76 -33.27
C GLN A 422 19.38 -23.49 -31.94
N ARG A 423 19.96 -24.50 -31.29
CA ARG A 423 20.63 -24.35 -29.99
C ARG A 423 22.11 -24.02 -30.13
N LEU A 424 22.61 -23.20 -29.22
CA LEU A 424 24.00 -22.78 -29.15
C LEU A 424 24.95 -23.98 -28.89
N PRO A 425 26.22 -23.88 -29.31
CA PRO A 425 27.27 -24.84 -28.94
C PRO A 425 27.30 -25.09 -27.42
N GLY A 426 27.39 -26.36 -27.02
CA GLY A 426 27.44 -26.77 -25.61
C GLY A 426 26.15 -27.38 -25.06
N HIS A 427 24.98 -27.20 -25.69
CA HIS A 427 23.78 -27.98 -25.36
C HIS A 427 23.90 -29.43 -25.90
N PRO A 428 23.33 -30.45 -25.23
CA PRO A 428 23.38 -31.82 -25.72
C PRO A 428 22.71 -31.96 -27.10
N GLY A 429 23.40 -32.57 -28.07
CA GLY A 429 22.88 -32.82 -29.42
C GLY A 429 21.83 -33.94 -29.47
N LEU A 430 21.46 -34.38 -30.69
CA LEU A 430 20.45 -35.41 -30.93
C LEU A 430 20.69 -36.73 -30.18
N ALA A 431 21.95 -37.06 -29.90
CA ALA A 431 22.32 -38.25 -29.12
C ALA A 431 21.74 -38.26 -27.68
N TYR A 432 21.27 -37.12 -27.16
CA TYR A 432 20.63 -37.00 -25.84
C TYR A 432 19.14 -37.37 -25.83
N VAL A 433 18.47 -37.44 -26.98
CA VAL A 433 17.01 -37.67 -27.06
C VAL A 433 16.58 -38.96 -26.35
N PRO A 434 17.25 -40.13 -26.52
CA PRO A 434 16.88 -41.33 -25.80
C PRO A 434 17.04 -41.21 -24.27
N GLU A 435 18.02 -40.44 -23.79
CA GLU A 435 18.21 -40.15 -22.37
C GLU A 435 17.11 -39.23 -21.85
N LEU A 436 16.73 -38.21 -22.63
CA LEU A 436 15.64 -37.29 -22.30
C LEU A 436 14.28 -37.99 -22.21
N ILE A 437 13.97 -38.91 -23.13
CA ILE A 437 12.73 -39.71 -23.08
C ILE A 437 12.68 -40.54 -21.79
N LYS A 438 13.81 -41.18 -21.42
CA LYS A 438 13.91 -41.93 -20.17
C LYS A 438 13.77 -41.03 -18.94
N LEU A 439 14.32 -39.82 -18.99
CA LEU A 439 14.18 -38.82 -17.93
C LEU A 439 12.71 -38.38 -17.80
N ALA A 440 12.04 -38.04 -18.90
CA ALA A 440 10.64 -37.63 -18.92
C ALA A 440 9.70 -38.67 -18.30
N ARG A 441 9.99 -39.98 -18.47
CA ARG A 441 9.23 -41.08 -17.84
C ARG A 441 9.34 -41.15 -16.32
N LYS A 442 10.45 -40.66 -15.75
CA LYS A 442 10.77 -40.78 -14.32
C LYS A 442 10.70 -39.47 -13.57
N ALA A 443 10.61 -38.36 -14.29
CA ALA A 443 10.64 -37.03 -13.72
C ALA A 443 9.37 -36.77 -12.90
N GLU A 444 9.54 -36.14 -11.75
CA GLU A 444 8.46 -35.81 -10.83
C GLU A 444 8.60 -34.35 -10.37
N PRO A 445 7.49 -33.73 -9.92
CA PRO A 445 7.54 -32.40 -9.30
C PRO A 445 8.32 -32.42 -7.99
N CYS A 446 8.89 -31.27 -7.65
CA CYS A 446 9.70 -31.05 -6.44
C CYS A 446 8.86 -31.07 -5.16
N ARG A 447 7.59 -30.65 -5.23
CA ARG A 447 6.62 -30.62 -4.12
C ARG A 447 7.11 -29.82 -2.90
N LEU A 448 7.79 -28.69 -3.14
CA LEU A 448 8.15 -27.73 -2.08
C LEU A 448 6.98 -26.81 -1.68
N GLY A 449 5.91 -26.78 -2.47
CA GLY A 449 4.67 -26.08 -2.22
C GLY A 449 3.52 -26.75 -2.98
N PRO A 450 2.33 -26.13 -3.04
CA PRO A 450 1.22 -26.62 -3.85
C PRO A 450 1.63 -26.78 -5.31
N VAL A 451 1.19 -27.90 -5.90
CA VAL A 451 1.55 -28.27 -7.28
C VAL A 451 0.30 -28.24 -8.15
N LEU A 452 0.38 -27.57 -9.29
CA LEU A 452 -0.58 -27.68 -10.38
C LEU A 452 0.03 -28.48 -11.52
N ASP A 453 -0.67 -29.54 -11.91
CA ASP A 453 -0.30 -30.37 -13.03
C ASP A 453 -0.68 -29.68 -14.36
N VAL A 454 0.29 -29.54 -15.27
CA VAL A 454 0.10 -28.83 -16.55
C VAL A 454 0.52 -29.73 -17.71
N ASP A 455 -0.46 -30.40 -18.31
CA ASP A 455 -0.29 -31.10 -19.58
C ASP A 455 -0.12 -30.08 -20.72
N THR A 456 1.05 -30.08 -21.33
CA THR A 456 1.40 -29.13 -22.39
C THR A 456 1.11 -29.67 -23.80
N THR A 457 0.41 -30.79 -23.94
CA THR A 457 -0.07 -31.29 -25.24
C THR A 457 -1.29 -30.54 -25.76
N SER A 458 -2.04 -29.91 -24.86
CA SER A 458 -3.23 -29.11 -25.18
C SER A 458 -2.96 -27.61 -25.03
N PRO A 459 -3.81 -26.74 -25.62
CA PRO A 459 -3.74 -25.29 -25.38
C PRO A 459 -3.80 -24.99 -23.88
N ILE A 460 -2.83 -24.23 -23.39
CA ILE A 460 -2.71 -23.87 -21.98
C ILE A 460 -3.62 -22.67 -21.69
N ASP A 461 -4.54 -22.83 -20.75
CA ASP A 461 -5.34 -21.73 -20.19
C ASP A 461 -4.54 -21.00 -19.10
N ALA A 462 -3.79 -19.98 -19.52
CA ALA A 462 -2.95 -19.20 -18.62
C ALA A 462 -3.76 -18.38 -17.59
N ASP A 463 -5.01 -18.01 -17.89
CA ASP A 463 -5.86 -17.25 -16.96
C ASP A 463 -6.30 -18.13 -15.79
N LYS A 464 -6.73 -19.37 -16.08
CA LYS A 464 -7.06 -20.35 -15.04
C LYS A 464 -5.85 -20.69 -14.15
N ILE A 465 -4.67 -20.85 -14.75
CA ILE A 465 -3.43 -21.10 -14.00
C ILE A 465 -3.07 -19.90 -13.12
N LEU A 466 -3.22 -18.69 -13.64
CA LEU A 466 -2.92 -17.47 -12.89
C LEU A 466 -3.85 -17.33 -11.69
N THR A 467 -5.16 -17.50 -11.87
CA THR A 467 -6.14 -17.48 -10.77
C THR A 467 -5.78 -18.51 -9.70
N TRP A 468 -5.46 -19.74 -10.09
CA TRP A 468 -5.03 -20.76 -9.12
C TRP A 468 -3.77 -20.34 -8.36
N ALA A 469 -2.77 -19.80 -9.05
CA ALA A 469 -1.53 -19.37 -8.42
C ALA A 469 -1.75 -18.18 -7.46
N THR A 470 -2.57 -17.20 -7.83
CA THR A 470 -2.89 -16.04 -6.98
C THR A 470 -3.70 -16.45 -5.77
N ASP A 471 -4.74 -17.27 -5.93
CA ASP A 471 -5.58 -17.75 -4.84
C ASP A 471 -4.77 -18.57 -3.83
N THR A 472 -3.77 -19.31 -4.31
CA THR A 472 -2.87 -20.10 -3.46
C THR A 472 -1.87 -19.23 -2.70
N PHE A 473 -1.57 -18.02 -3.20
CA PHE A 473 -0.71 -17.08 -2.48
C PHE A 473 -1.45 -16.33 -1.36
N GLU A 474 -2.76 -16.10 -1.50
CA GLU A 474 -3.62 -15.42 -0.50
C GLU A 474 -3.79 -16.21 0.81
#